data_AF-A0A955SRD8-F1
#
_entry.id   AF-A0A955SRD8-F1
#
_cell.length_a   1.000
_cell.length_b   1.000
_cell.length_c   1.000
_cell.angle_alpha   90.00
_cell.angle_beta   90.00
_cell.angle_gamma   90.00
#
_symmetry.space_group_name_H-M   'P 1'
#
loop_
_entity.id
_entity.type
_entity.pdbx_description
1 polymer ?
#
loop_
_entity_poly.entity_id
_entity_poly.type
_entity_poly.pdbx_seq_one_letter_code
_entity_poly.pdbx_strand_id
1 'polypeptide(L)'
;MGSHLTRPIYWNVEYVEPFIIPLGVLLVAAVLFGLYKRYQLWKALGESEVRWDRAWERFSRLLTSGLGQKKVARHGYAGTLHLLIFIGFVLLFIGTCLVSIERDIGQLLLGFTPVAFLYGNFYKVFSFVLDIAGVMVIVGCVMALYRRYVTKPKHLGKDPG
;
A
#
# COMPACT_ATOMS: atom_id res chain seq x y z
N MET A 1 -44.56 -16.42 -13.23
CA MET A 1 -43.48 -15.41 -13.22
C MET A 1 -42.81 -15.48 -11.86
N GLY A 2 -41.73 -16.26 -11.73
CA GLY A 2 -41.01 -16.44 -10.47
C GLY A 2 -40.07 -15.26 -10.23
N SER A 3 -40.41 -14.44 -9.24
CA SER A 3 -39.54 -13.37 -8.74
C SER A 3 -38.26 -13.99 -8.18
N HIS A 4 -37.11 -13.68 -8.80
CA HIS A 4 -35.81 -14.08 -8.30
C HIS A 4 -35.58 -13.51 -6.89
N LEU A 5 -35.63 -14.39 -5.89
CA LEU A 5 -35.28 -14.08 -4.50
C LEU A 5 -33.75 -13.99 -4.40
N THR A 6 -33.16 -12.87 -4.84
CA THR A 6 -31.75 -12.58 -4.59
C THR A 6 -31.59 -12.04 -3.17
N ARG A 7 -30.60 -12.58 -2.43
CA ARG A 7 -30.25 -12.10 -1.09
C ARG A 7 -29.88 -10.60 -1.17
N PRO A 8 -30.50 -9.71 -0.38
CA PRO A 8 -30.14 -8.29 -0.39
C PRO A 8 -28.67 -8.13 -0.01
N ILE A 9 -27.89 -7.52 -0.91
CA ILE A 9 -26.44 -7.34 -0.81
C ILE A 9 -26.09 -6.31 0.27
N TYR A 10 -26.98 -5.32 0.46
CA TYR A 10 -26.80 -4.18 1.35
C TYR A 10 -27.78 -4.21 2.52
N TRP A 11 -27.80 -5.32 3.27
CA TRP A 11 -28.58 -5.37 4.51
C TRP A 11 -28.05 -4.31 5.48
N ASN A 12 -28.83 -3.23 5.67
CA ASN A 12 -28.57 -2.10 6.57
C ASN A 12 -27.54 -1.04 6.11
N VAL A 13 -27.09 -1.05 4.85
CA VAL A 13 -26.08 -0.10 4.32
C VAL A 13 -26.64 0.78 3.19
N GLU A 14 -27.90 0.56 2.80
CA GLU A 14 -28.56 1.24 1.68
C GLU A 14 -28.60 2.78 1.83
N TYR A 15 -28.64 3.28 3.07
CA TYR A 15 -28.59 4.72 3.37
C TYR A 15 -27.18 5.32 3.26
N VAL A 16 -26.11 4.51 3.29
CA VAL A 16 -24.71 4.96 3.32
C VAL A 16 -24.08 4.92 1.93
N GLU A 17 -24.53 3.99 1.07
CA GLU A 17 -24.14 3.86 -0.34
C GLU A 17 -24.09 5.20 -1.11
N PRO A 18 -25.10 6.09 -1.05
CA PRO A 18 -25.08 7.35 -1.80
C PRO A 18 -24.01 8.32 -1.32
N PHE A 19 -23.49 8.15 -0.10
CA PHE A 19 -22.46 9.00 0.50
C PHE A 19 -21.04 8.44 0.27
N ILE A 20 -20.89 7.13 0.10
CA ILE A 20 -19.59 6.48 -0.10
C ILE A 20 -18.96 6.92 -1.43
N ILE A 21 -19.74 6.92 -2.51
CA ILE A 21 -19.24 7.31 -3.84
C ILE A 21 -18.75 8.77 -3.88
N PRO A 22 -19.54 9.79 -3.49
CA PRO A 22 -19.07 11.18 -3.50
C PRO A 22 -17.94 11.42 -2.50
N LEU A 23 -17.92 10.75 -1.35
CA LEU A 23 -16.81 10.82 -0.40
C LEU A 23 -15.52 10.24 -1.01
N GLY A 24 -15.61 9.12 -1.73
CA GLY A 24 -14.49 8.53 -2.46
C GLY A 24 -13.95 9.47 -3.55
N VAL A 25 -14.83 10.09 -4.33
CA VAL A 25 -14.46 11.09 -5.34
C VAL A 25 -13.78 12.30 -4.70
N LEU A 26 -14.32 12.81 -3.59
CA LEU A 26 -13.73 13.92 -2.84
C LEU A 26 -12.34 13.57 -2.30
N LEU A 27 -12.15 12.36 -1.77
CA LEU A 27 -10.88 11.88 -1.26
C LEU A 27 -9.82 11.83 -2.38
N VAL A 28 -10.19 11.26 -3.54
CA VAL A 28 -9.31 11.21 -4.73
C VAL A 28 -8.94 12.62 -5.18
N ALA A 29 -9.92 13.54 -5.26
CA ALA A 29 -9.68 14.93 -5.64
C ALA A 29 -8.73 15.64 -4.67
N ALA A 30 -8.89 15.43 -3.35
CA ALA A 30 -8.01 15.99 -2.34
C ALA A 30 -6.57 15.47 -2.45
N VAL A 31 -6.40 14.17 -2.70
CA VAL A 31 -5.08 13.55 -2.93
C VAL A 31 -4.43 14.13 -4.19
N LEU A 32 -5.15 14.20 -5.30
CA LEU A 32 -4.64 14.76 -6.56
C LEU A 32 -4.26 16.23 -6.40
N PHE A 33 -5.07 17.01 -5.70
CA PHE A 33 -4.77 18.41 -5.40
C PHE A 33 -3.53 18.56 -4.51
N GLY A 34 -3.38 17.71 -3.49
CA GLY A 34 -2.18 17.67 -2.65
C GLY A 34 -0.92 17.34 -3.43
N LEU A 35 -0.99 16.34 -4.32
CA LEU A 35 0.10 15.97 -5.23
C LEU A 35 0.42 17.10 -6.21
N TYR A 36 -0.59 17.78 -6.75
CA TYR A 36 -0.42 18.92 -7.65
C TYR A 36 0.28 20.09 -6.95
N LYS A 37 -0.14 20.46 -5.74
CA LYS A 37 0.56 21.46 -4.91
C LYS A 37 2.00 21.04 -4.64
N ARG A 38 2.24 19.76 -4.34
CA ARG A 38 3.59 19.26 -4.07
C ARG A 38 4.47 19.32 -5.32
N TYR A 39 3.92 18.98 -6.48
CA TYR A 39 4.58 19.11 -7.77
C TYR A 39 4.91 20.57 -8.10
N GLN A 40 3.99 21.50 -7.88
CA GLN A 40 4.26 22.93 -8.06
C GLN A 40 5.37 23.42 -7.13
N LEU A 41 5.38 22.99 -5.86
CA LEU A 41 6.47 23.30 -4.93
C LEU A 41 7.81 22.77 -5.43
N TRP A 42 7.86 21.52 -5.91
CA TRP A 42 9.09 20.95 -6.49
C TRP A 42 9.56 21.67 -7.75
N LYS A 43 8.62 22.14 -8.58
CA LYS A 43 8.93 22.94 -9.77
C LYS A 43 9.40 24.36 -9.40
N ALA A 44 8.89 24.93 -8.31
CA ALA A 44 9.24 26.28 -7.85
C ALA A 44 10.56 26.32 -7.06
N LEU A 45 10.89 25.24 -6.33
CA LEU A 45 12.11 25.11 -5.51
C LEU A 45 13.24 24.36 -6.20
N GLY A 46 12.95 23.59 -7.26
CA GLY A 46 13.95 22.83 -8.01
C GLY A 46 14.56 23.64 -9.14
N GLU A 47 15.89 23.67 -9.21
CA GLU A 47 16.60 24.17 -10.39
C GLU A 47 16.24 23.33 -11.62
N SER A 48 16.17 23.98 -12.78
CA SER A 48 15.76 23.36 -14.05
C SER A 48 16.86 22.49 -14.65
N GLU A 49 17.38 21.52 -13.91
CA GLU A 49 18.19 20.45 -14.49
C GLU A 49 17.31 19.24 -14.75
N VAL A 50 16.50 19.32 -15.81
CA VAL A 50 15.77 18.15 -16.30
C VAL A 50 16.77 17.25 -17.05
N ARG A 51 17.54 16.46 -16.29
CA ARG A 51 18.52 15.50 -16.82
C ARG A 51 17.85 14.15 -17.05
N TRP A 52 17.16 14.04 -18.19
CA TRP A 52 16.62 12.78 -18.72
C TRP A 52 17.72 11.79 -19.14
N ASP A 53 18.97 12.26 -19.21
CA ASP A 53 20.11 11.43 -19.54
C ASP A 53 20.27 10.32 -18.49
N ARG A 54 20.11 9.08 -18.96
CA ARG A 54 20.20 7.83 -18.18
C ARG A 54 19.04 7.60 -17.20
N ALA A 55 17.82 8.00 -17.58
CA ALA A 55 16.60 7.68 -16.82
C ALA A 55 16.49 6.19 -16.44
N TRP A 56 16.85 5.28 -17.35
CA TRP A 56 16.86 3.83 -17.09
C TRP A 56 17.90 3.42 -16.06
N GLU A 57 19.11 3.98 -16.12
CA GLU A 57 20.17 3.70 -15.17
C GLU A 57 19.83 4.23 -13.77
N ARG A 58 19.17 5.39 -13.70
CA ARG A 58 18.65 5.96 -12.45
C ARG A 58 17.48 5.15 -11.90
N PHE A 59 16.56 4.69 -12.74
CA PHE A 59 15.46 3.82 -12.33
C PHE A 59 15.97 2.48 -11.80
N SER A 60 16.94 1.86 -12.48
CA SER A 60 17.61 0.64 -12.02
C SER A 60 18.36 0.86 -10.69
N ARG A 61 19.06 1.99 -10.54
CA ARG A 61 19.70 2.37 -9.25
C ARG A 61 18.66 2.62 -8.16
N LEU A 62 17.50 3.21 -8.46
CA LEU A 62 16.40 3.41 -7.51
C LEU A 62 15.75 2.08 -7.10
N LEU A 63 15.53 1.15 -8.03
CA LEU A 63 15.08 -0.20 -7.70
C LEU A 63 16.12 -0.92 -6.83
N THR A 64 17.38 -0.95 -7.28
CA THR A 64 18.43 -1.72 -6.59
C THR A 64 18.76 -1.13 -5.22
N SER A 65 18.76 0.21 -5.09
CA SER A 65 19.07 0.89 -3.83
C SER A 65 17.84 1.03 -2.92
N GLY A 66 16.66 1.25 -3.50
CA GLY A 66 15.38 1.46 -2.81
C GLY A 66 14.72 0.16 -2.37
N LEU A 67 14.60 -0.84 -3.25
CA LEU A 67 14.10 -2.17 -2.89
C LEU A 67 15.15 -2.98 -2.14
N GLY A 68 16.42 -2.81 -2.49
CA GLY A 68 17.50 -3.57 -1.88
C GLY A 68 17.73 -3.25 -0.41
N GLN A 69 17.29 -2.06 0.07
CA GLN A 69 17.41 -1.64 1.48
C GLN A 69 18.81 -1.89 2.09
N LYS A 70 19.85 -2.04 1.26
CA LYS A 70 21.18 -2.56 1.66
C LYS A 70 21.83 -1.68 2.73
N LYS A 71 21.50 -0.39 2.74
CA LYS A 71 21.95 0.60 3.72
C LYS A 71 21.23 0.47 5.08
N VAL A 72 19.96 0.05 5.09
CA VAL A 72 19.15 -0.15 6.31
C VAL A 72 19.44 -1.53 6.91
N ALA A 73 19.63 -2.54 6.06
CA ALA A 73 20.07 -3.89 6.46
C ALA A 73 21.42 -3.91 7.21
N ARG A 74 22.27 -2.87 7.03
CA ARG A 74 23.55 -2.71 7.74
C ARG A 74 23.40 -2.49 9.24
N HIS A 75 22.25 -2.05 9.72
CA HIS A 75 21.96 -1.94 11.15
C HIS A 75 21.05 -3.10 11.55
N GLY A 76 21.62 -4.26 11.93
CA GLY A 76 20.91 -5.54 12.09
C GLY A 76 19.46 -5.44 12.59
N TYR A 77 19.24 -4.90 13.80
CA TYR A 77 17.88 -4.76 14.36
C TYR A 77 16.97 -3.80 13.56
N ALA A 78 17.50 -2.65 13.12
CA ALA A 78 16.77 -1.66 12.34
C ALA A 78 16.43 -2.16 10.91
N GLY A 79 17.33 -2.96 10.34
CA GLY A 79 17.15 -3.61 9.04
C GLY A 79 16.11 -4.72 9.09
N THR A 80 16.16 -5.59 10.10
CA THR A 80 15.18 -6.68 10.26
C THR A 80 13.76 -6.15 10.43
N LEU A 81 13.55 -5.11 11.27
CA LEU A 81 12.21 -4.54 11.44
C LEU A 81 11.67 -3.96 10.13
N HIS A 82 12.52 -3.29 9.35
CA HIS A 82 12.10 -2.66 8.11
C HIS A 82 11.84 -3.69 7.02
N LEU A 83 12.64 -4.75 6.96
CA LEU A 83 12.46 -5.85 6.01
C LEU A 83 11.14 -6.61 6.28
N LEU A 84 10.83 -6.89 7.55
CA LEU A 84 9.58 -7.55 7.94
C LEU A 84 8.35 -6.72 7.53
N ILE A 85 8.35 -5.43 7.86
CA ILE A 85 7.26 -4.52 7.49
C ILE A 85 7.17 -4.40 5.96
N PHE A 86 8.30 -4.22 5.27
CA PHE A 86 8.33 -3.98 3.83
C PHE A 86 7.84 -5.21 3.05
N ILE A 87 8.39 -6.40 3.32
CA ILE A 87 7.98 -7.63 2.62
C ILE A 87 6.51 -7.93 2.92
N GLY A 88 6.10 -7.85 4.20
CA GLY A 88 4.71 -8.10 4.58
C GLY A 88 3.75 -7.09 3.93
N PHE A 89 4.09 -5.81 3.90
CA PHE A 89 3.29 -4.78 3.23
C PHE A 89 3.18 -5.02 1.73
N VAL A 90 4.29 -5.34 1.04
CA VAL A 90 4.27 -5.60 -0.40
C VAL A 90 3.38 -6.79 -0.74
N LEU A 91 3.46 -7.88 0.03
CA LEU A 91 2.61 -9.06 -0.16
C LEU A 91 1.12 -8.74 0.06
N LEU A 92 0.79 -8.02 1.14
CA LEU A 92 -0.58 -7.60 1.42
C LEU A 92 -1.12 -6.64 0.35
N PHE A 93 -0.29 -5.73 -0.15
CA PHE A 93 -0.66 -4.81 -1.21
C PHE A 93 -0.95 -5.54 -2.52
N ILE A 94 -0.07 -6.47 -2.93
CA ILE A 94 -0.31 -7.32 -4.10
C ILE A 94 -1.60 -8.13 -3.93
N GLY A 95 -1.81 -8.71 -2.75
CA GLY A 95 -3.05 -9.44 -2.46
C GLY A 95 -4.30 -8.59 -2.59
N THR A 96 -4.24 -7.36 -2.08
CA THR A 96 -5.32 -6.38 -2.20
C THR A 96 -5.57 -6.01 -3.67
N CYS A 97 -4.51 -5.73 -4.45
CA CYS A 97 -4.63 -5.46 -5.87
C CYS A 97 -5.27 -6.63 -6.64
N LEU A 98 -4.88 -7.87 -6.35
CA LEU A 98 -5.46 -9.05 -6.99
C LEU A 98 -6.94 -9.21 -6.66
N VAL A 99 -7.31 -9.07 -5.38
CA VAL A 99 -8.71 -9.13 -4.95
C VAL A 99 -9.54 -8.01 -5.57
N SER A 100 -9.01 -6.78 -5.61
CA SER A 100 -9.69 -5.65 -6.24
C SER A 100 -9.80 -5.79 -7.76
N ILE A 101 -8.81 -6.37 -8.43
CA ILE A 101 -8.91 -6.68 -9.86
C ILE A 101 -10.03 -7.70 -10.11
N GLU A 102 -10.07 -8.77 -9.32
CA GLU A 102 -11.07 -9.83 -9.46
C GLU A 102 -12.49 -9.35 -9.12
N ARG A 103 -12.66 -8.59 -8.03
CA ARG A 103 -13.98 -8.17 -7.52
C ARG A 103 -14.46 -6.84 -8.10
N ASP A 104 -13.62 -5.82 -8.06
CA ASP A 104 -14.03 -4.43 -8.30
C ASP A 104 -13.87 -4.06 -9.79
N ILE A 105 -12.75 -4.43 -10.41
CA ILE A 105 -12.44 -4.04 -11.80
C ILE A 105 -13.22 -4.90 -12.82
N GLY A 106 -13.36 -6.21 -12.56
CA GLY A 106 -14.13 -7.11 -13.41
C GLY A 106 -15.62 -6.72 -13.51
N GLN A 107 -16.22 -6.26 -12.40
CA GLN A 107 -17.60 -5.79 -12.37
C GLN A 107 -17.77 -4.37 -12.95
N LEU A 108 -16.82 -3.47 -12.72
CA LEU A 108 -16.98 -2.05 -13.05
C LEU A 108 -16.56 -1.68 -14.49
N LEU A 109 -15.54 -2.35 -15.08
CA LEU A 109 -14.98 -1.94 -16.38
C LEU A 109 -15.31 -2.87 -17.56
N LEU A 110 -15.58 -4.16 -17.35
CA LEU A 110 -15.64 -5.12 -18.46
C LEU A 110 -17.01 -5.78 -18.69
N GLY A 111 -17.98 -5.62 -17.78
CA GLY A 111 -19.37 -6.06 -17.97
C GLY A 111 -19.60 -7.57 -18.22
N PHE A 112 -18.53 -8.36 -18.31
CA PHE A 112 -18.56 -9.78 -18.60
C PHE A 112 -17.48 -10.52 -17.81
N THR A 113 -17.94 -11.62 -17.21
CA THR A 113 -17.20 -12.70 -16.54
C THR A 113 -16.28 -12.28 -15.38
N PRO A 114 -16.61 -12.61 -14.12
CA PRO A 114 -15.61 -12.57 -13.07
C PRO A 114 -14.50 -13.53 -13.48
N VAL A 115 -13.30 -12.99 -13.70
CA VAL A 115 -12.09 -13.81 -13.84
C VAL A 115 -11.81 -14.35 -12.45
N ALA A 116 -12.60 -15.32 -12.01
CA ALA A 116 -12.40 -15.96 -10.72
C ALA A 116 -11.13 -16.78 -10.87
N PHE A 117 -9.99 -16.30 -10.38
CA PHE A 117 -8.76 -17.08 -10.29
C PHE A 117 -8.43 -17.37 -8.82
N LEU A 118 -9.01 -16.64 -7.86
CA LEU A 118 -8.99 -16.91 -6.43
C LEU A 118 -10.01 -17.98 -6.01
N TYR A 119 -9.95 -19.18 -6.59
CA TYR A 119 -10.77 -20.31 -6.16
C TYR A 119 -9.94 -21.58 -5.90
N GLY A 120 -10.51 -22.49 -5.09
CA GLY A 120 -9.91 -23.79 -4.82
C GLY A 120 -8.56 -23.72 -4.11
N ASN A 121 -7.59 -24.50 -4.59
CA ASN A 121 -6.31 -24.66 -3.92
C ASN A 121 -5.41 -23.41 -4.01
N PHE A 122 -5.56 -22.62 -5.07
CA PHE A 122 -4.83 -21.36 -5.25
C PHE A 122 -5.22 -20.34 -4.17
N TYR A 123 -6.53 -20.19 -3.90
CA TYR A 123 -7.02 -19.33 -2.83
C TYR A 123 -6.46 -19.71 -1.45
N LYS A 124 -6.35 -21.01 -1.15
CA LYS A 124 -5.81 -21.48 0.13
C LYS A 124 -4.34 -21.08 0.32
N VAL A 125 -3.52 -21.31 -0.71
CA VAL A 125 -2.10 -20.91 -0.69
C VAL A 125 -1.98 -19.39 -0.60
N PHE A 126 -2.76 -18.67 -1.41
CA PHE A 126 -2.82 -17.22 -1.38
C PHE A 126 -3.17 -16.67 0.00
N SER A 127 -4.26 -17.15 0.62
CA SER A 127 -4.69 -16.75 1.96
C SER A 127 -3.61 -17.02 2.99
N PHE A 128 -2.98 -18.21 2.94
CA PHE A 128 -1.91 -18.56 3.86
C PHE A 128 -0.68 -17.66 3.72
N VAL A 129 -0.31 -17.28 2.50
CA VAL A 129 0.78 -16.32 2.25
C VAL A 129 0.41 -14.94 2.82
N LEU A 130 -0.84 -14.49 2.66
CA LEU A 130 -1.30 -13.23 3.24
C LEU A 130 -1.34 -13.25 4.77
N ASP A 131 -1.70 -14.37 5.38
CA ASP A 131 -1.67 -14.53 6.83
C ASP A 131 -0.23 -14.42 7.37
N ILE A 132 0.73 -15.09 6.71
CA ILE A 132 2.16 -14.95 7.04
C ILE A 132 2.61 -13.49 6.88
N ALA A 133 2.24 -12.85 5.77
CA ALA A 133 2.57 -11.45 5.52
C ALA A 133 2.01 -10.53 6.61
N GLY A 134 0.78 -10.76 7.04
CA GLY A 134 0.15 -10.05 8.16
C GLY A 134 0.92 -10.22 9.47
N VAL A 135 1.31 -11.46 9.81
CA VAL A 135 2.15 -11.75 10.99
C VAL A 135 3.49 -11.03 10.90
N MET A 136 4.16 -11.03 9.73
CA MET A 136 5.42 -10.32 9.53
C MET A 136 5.28 -8.81 9.80
N VAL A 137 4.21 -8.17 9.31
CA VAL A 137 3.94 -6.75 9.57
C VAL A 137 3.68 -6.51 11.06
N ILE A 138 2.88 -7.35 11.71
CA ILE A 138 2.59 -7.21 13.16
C ILE A 138 3.88 -7.30 13.96
N VAL A 139 4.71 -8.31 13.71
CA VAL A 139 6.01 -8.47 14.39
C VAL A 139 6.90 -7.25 14.14
N GLY A 140 7.02 -6.81 12.88
CA GLY A 140 7.79 -5.63 12.52
C GLY A 140 7.31 -4.36 13.23
N CYS A 141 5.99 -4.16 13.32
CA CYS A 141 5.37 -3.04 14.03
C CYS A 141 5.63 -3.10 15.54
N VAL A 142 5.50 -4.28 16.17
CA VAL A 142 5.83 -4.47 17.59
C VAL A 142 7.30 -4.15 17.85
N MET A 143 8.22 -4.63 17.00
CA MET A 143 9.65 -4.30 17.10
C MET A 143 9.91 -2.80 16.93
N ALA A 144 9.18 -2.12 16.05
CA ALA A 144 9.26 -0.68 15.84
C ALA A 144 8.75 0.11 17.05
N LEU A 145 7.62 -0.30 17.63
CA LEU A 145 7.05 0.29 18.84
C LEU A 145 8.00 0.08 20.04
N TYR A 146 8.51 -1.13 20.21
CA TYR A 146 9.51 -1.43 21.24
C TYR A 146 10.74 -0.53 21.11
N ARG A 147 11.25 -0.35 19.88
CA ARG A 147 12.36 0.56 19.61
C ARG A 147 12.04 2.01 19.96
N ARG A 148 10.82 2.44 19.67
CA ARG A 148 10.36 3.82 19.87
C ARG A 148 10.16 4.16 21.35
N TYR A 149 9.60 3.23 22.13
CA TYR A 149 9.18 3.51 23.51
C TYR A 149 10.15 2.98 24.57
N VAL A 150 10.83 1.86 24.31
CA VAL A 150 11.71 1.20 25.30
C VAL A 150 13.18 1.54 25.05
N THR A 151 13.68 1.33 23.83
CA THR A 151 15.12 1.44 23.57
C THR A 151 15.63 2.88 23.44
N LYS A 152 14.72 3.88 23.31
CA LYS A 152 14.99 5.33 23.21
C LYS A 152 16.40 5.67 22.69
N PRO A 153 16.67 5.54 21.38
CA PRO A 153 17.99 5.87 20.84
C PRO A 153 18.36 7.33 21.17
N LYS A 154 19.53 7.52 21.80
CA LYS A 154 20.04 8.76 22.43
C LYS A 154 20.21 10.01 21.53
N HIS A 155 19.70 10.02 20.30
CA HIS A 155 19.93 11.13 19.34
C HIS A 155 18.81 12.17 19.31
N LEU A 156 17.92 12.15 20.30
CA LEU A 156 17.07 13.30 20.65
C LEU A 156 17.65 13.91 21.93
N GLY A 157 18.89 14.39 21.84
CA GLY A 157 19.27 15.51 22.68
C GLY A 157 18.35 16.65 22.31
N LYS A 158 17.53 17.10 23.27
CA LYS A 158 17.17 18.52 23.30
C LYS A 158 18.51 19.25 23.29
N ASP A 159 18.72 20.16 22.35
CA ASP A 159 19.68 21.23 22.58
C ASP A 159 19.01 22.20 23.56
N PRO A 160 19.58 22.44 24.76
CA PRO A 160 19.40 23.67 25.48
C PRO A 160 20.68 24.49 25.27
N GLY A 161 20.69 25.36 24.26
CA GLY A 161 21.81 26.23 23.95
C GLY A 161 21.46 27.19 22.84
#